data_AF-G3U650-F1
#
_entry.id   AF-G3U650-F1
#
_cell.length_a   1.000
_cell.length_b   1.000
_cell.length_c   1.000
_cell.angle_alpha   90.00
_cell.angle_beta   90.00
_cell.angle_gamma   90.00
#
_symmetry.space_group_name_H-M   'P 1'
#
loop_
_entity.id
_entity.type
_entity.pdbx_description
1 polymer ?
#
loop_
_entity_poly.entity_id
_entity_poly.type
_entity_poly.pdbx_seq_one_letter_code
_entity_poly.pdbx_strand_id
1 'polypeptide(L)'
;QENPESLAQKRPRPLAKPCVSAEARGSVSARDQGALYPTTHGPCQLPAASISLKEAASVVVKCLTPFYKQGKFASKELFKGFARHLSHLLTQEISPGGSVTEEAQNLIRQFFHGRTRCESDADWQGLSGPQQ
;
A
#
# COMPACT_ATOMS: atom_id res chain seq x y z
N GLN A 1 -2.28 27.09 -43.49
CA GLN A 1 -1.09 27.90 -43.14
C GLN A 1 -1.14 28.04 -41.63
N GLU A 2 -0.38 27.30 -40.81
CA GLU A 2 0.92 26.66 -40.95
C GLU A 2 0.98 25.41 -40.04
N ASN A 3 1.68 24.40 -40.50
CA ASN A 3 2.18 23.17 -39.87
C ASN A 3 3.50 22.89 -40.64
N PRO A 4 4.51 22.10 -40.21
CA PRO A 4 4.75 21.25 -39.01
C PRO A 4 6.14 21.50 -38.36
N GLU A 5 6.59 20.60 -37.47
CA GLU A 5 7.97 20.04 -37.29
C GLU A 5 8.27 19.89 -35.78
N SER A 6 8.72 18.76 -35.23
CA SER A 6 9.71 17.82 -35.76
C SER A 6 9.42 16.36 -35.37
N LEU A 7 9.44 15.51 -36.39
CA LEU A 7 9.79 14.09 -36.33
C LEU A 7 11.32 13.99 -36.23
N ALA A 8 11.85 13.27 -35.24
CA ALA A 8 13.22 12.80 -35.29
C ALA A 8 13.32 11.39 -34.69
N GLN A 9 13.14 10.43 -35.57
CA GLN A 9 13.52 9.03 -35.38
C GLN A 9 15.03 8.92 -35.28
N LYS A 10 15.57 8.28 -34.23
CA LYS A 10 16.90 7.66 -34.30
C LYS A 10 16.92 6.33 -33.54
N ARG A 11 16.76 5.25 -34.31
CA ARG A 11 17.26 3.91 -34.00
C ARG A 11 18.69 3.83 -34.54
N PRO A 12 19.61 3.18 -33.82
CA PRO A 12 20.20 1.95 -34.37
C PRO A 12 20.31 0.81 -33.33
N ARG A 13 19.93 -0.41 -33.74
CA ARG A 13 20.48 -1.70 -33.25
C ARG A 13 21.60 -2.08 -34.25
N PRO A 14 22.66 -2.90 -33.97
CA PRO A 14 22.54 -4.28 -33.42
C PRO A 14 23.79 -4.91 -32.72
N LEU A 15 23.66 -6.20 -32.33
CA LEU A 15 24.71 -7.26 -32.26
C LEU A 15 25.72 -7.14 -31.08
N ALA A 16 26.14 -8.14 -30.29
CA ALA A 16 26.17 -9.61 -30.38
C ALA A 16 26.26 -10.23 -28.95
N LYS A 17 25.99 -11.53 -28.81
CA LYS A 17 26.30 -12.38 -27.64
C LYS A 17 27.69 -13.00 -27.87
N PRO A 18 28.50 -13.36 -26.83
CA PRO A 18 28.43 -14.72 -26.23
C PRO A 18 28.70 -14.73 -24.70
N CYS A 19 27.99 -15.53 -23.90
CA CYS A 19 28.30 -16.90 -23.46
C CYS A 19 29.63 -17.05 -22.70
N VAL A 20 29.59 -17.36 -21.39
CA VAL A 20 30.11 -18.62 -20.80
C VAL A 20 30.24 -18.52 -19.27
N SER A 21 29.82 -19.61 -18.65
CA SER A 21 29.80 -19.95 -17.22
C SER A 21 31.15 -19.83 -16.50
N ALA A 22 31.05 -19.56 -15.19
CA ALA A 22 31.97 -20.13 -14.22
C ALA A 22 31.14 -20.71 -13.06
N GLU A 23 31.01 -22.03 -13.05
CA GLU A 23 30.64 -22.81 -11.88
C GLU A 23 31.90 -23.09 -11.05
N ALA A 24 31.83 -22.95 -9.73
CA ALA A 24 32.70 -23.70 -8.82
C ALA A 24 31.96 -23.98 -7.51
N ARG A 25 32.08 -25.24 -7.08
CA ARG A 25 31.23 -25.99 -6.14
C ARG A 25 31.67 -25.85 -4.67
N GLY A 26 30.76 -26.29 -3.79
CA GLY A 26 31.03 -26.79 -2.43
C GLY A 26 30.66 -25.78 -1.35
N SER A 27 29.84 -26.07 -0.34
CA SER A 27 29.67 -27.35 0.34
C SER A 27 28.32 -27.44 1.05
N VAL A 28 27.86 -28.68 1.15
CA VAL A 28 26.68 -29.14 1.89
C VAL A 28 26.73 -28.74 3.37
N SER A 29 25.60 -28.32 3.91
CA SER A 29 25.33 -28.40 5.35
C SER A 29 23.91 -28.90 5.55
N ALA A 30 23.81 -30.18 5.87
CA ALA A 30 22.59 -30.82 6.32
C ALA A 30 22.16 -30.19 7.65
N ARG A 31 20.97 -29.60 7.69
CA ARG A 31 20.22 -29.51 8.94
C ARG A 31 18.74 -29.68 8.64
N ASP A 32 18.33 -30.92 8.85
CA ASP A 32 16.98 -31.31 9.19
C ASP A 32 16.47 -30.44 10.34
N GLN A 33 15.32 -29.81 10.13
CA GLN A 33 14.27 -29.67 11.14
C GLN A 33 13.01 -29.15 10.46
N GLY A 34 11.97 -29.96 10.52
CA GLY A 34 10.67 -29.66 9.98
C GLY A 34 9.89 -28.59 10.73
N ALA A 35 8.72 -28.32 10.15
CA ALA A 35 7.54 -27.71 10.73
C ALA A 35 7.41 -26.17 10.67
N LEU A 36 6.32 -25.79 9.97
CA LEU A 36 5.39 -24.69 10.27
C LEU A 36 5.73 -23.26 9.80
N TYR A 37 5.22 -22.95 8.60
CA TYR A 37 4.51 -21.71 8.17
C TYR A 37 5.25 -20.33 8.22
N PRO A 38 4.75 -19.33 7.46
CA PRO A 38 5.56 -18.24 6.95
C PRO A 38 5.62 -17.03 7.89
N THR A 39 6.63 -16.20 7.63
CA THR A 39 6.74 -14.78 8.01
C THR A 39 7.19 -14.51 9.43
N THR A 40 8.49 -14.28 9.56
CA THR A 40 9.17 -13.60 10.65
C THR A 40 8.55 -12.22 10.87
N HIS A 41 7.50 -12.12 11.70
CA HIS A 41 7.17 -10.88 12.39
C HIS A 41 8.07 -10.81 13.63
N GLY A 42 9.24 -10.21 13.48
CA GLY A 42 10.13 -9.94 14.60
C GLY A 42 9.42 -9.08 15.65
N PRO A 43 9.45 -9.46 16.95
CA PRO A 43 8.95 -8.62 18.03
C PRO A 43 10.11 -7.72 18.48
N CYS A 44 10.24 -6.55 17.87
CA CYS A 44 11.11 -5.49 18.39
C CYS A 44 10.26 -4.27 18.76
N GLN A 45 9.74 -4.37 19.98
CA GLN A 45 9.62 -3.36 21.04
C GLN A 45 9.28 -1.90 20.67
N LEU A 46 8.15 -1.48 21.26
CA LEU A 46 7.71 -0.11 21.52
C LEU A 46 8.83 0.75 22.13
N PRO A 47 8.90 2.05 21.78
CA PRO A 47 8.74 3.06 22.82
C PRO A 47 7.92 4.29 22.41
N ALA A 48 7.19 4.82 23.39
CA ALA A 48 6.46 6.09 23.44
C ALA A 48 5.19 6.21 22.58
N ALA A 49 4.17 6.79 23.22
CA ALA A 49 2.78 6.91 22.77
C ALA A 49 2.62 7.89 21.59
N SER A 50 3.14 7.50 20.44
CA SER A 50 2.79 8.07 19.14
C SER A 50 2.33 6.93 18.25
N ILE A 51 1.11 7.04 17.70
CA ILE A 51 0.55 6.02 16.82
C ILE A 51 1.55 5.73 15.69
N SER A 52 2.06 4.51 15.63
CA SER A 52 2.97 4.12 14.54
C SER A 52 2.19 3.91 13.25
N LEU A 53 2.73 4.36 12.11
CA LEU A 53 2.13 4.14 10.79
C LEU A 53 1.79 2.67 10.53
N LYS A 54 2.62 1.75 11.03
CA LYS A 54 2.41 0.30 10.94
C LYS A 54 1.12 -0.14 11.66
N GLU A 55 0.86 0.40 12.84
CA GLU A 55 -0.36 0.11 13.62
C GLU A 55 -1.58 0.67 12.91
N ALA A 56 -1.52 1.94 12.46
CA ALA A 56 -2.59 2.56 11.71
C ALA A 56 -2.94 1.76 10.45
N ALA A 57 -1.93 1.34 9.66
CA ALA A 57 -2.15 0.54 8.47
C ALA A 57 -2.81 -0.82 8.79
N SER A 58 -2.36 -1.50 9.85
CA SER A 58 -2.96 -2.78 10.26
C SER A 58 -4.44 -2.62 10.65
N VAL A 59 -4.75 -1.60 11.44
CA VAL A 59 -6.10 -1.28 11.90
C VAL A 59 -6.99 -0.90 10.71
N VAL A 60 -6.53 -0.02 9.84
CA VAL A 60 -7.26 0.40 8.63
C VAL A 60 -7.59 -0.79 7.74
N VAL A 61 -6.62 -1.66 7.47
CA VAL A 61 -6.86 -2.86 6.65
C VAL A 61 -7.90 -3.77 7.29
N LYS A 62 -7.86 -3.98 8.61
CA LYS A 62 -8.88 -4.75 9.33
C LYS A 62 -10.26 -4.11 9.21
N CYS A 63 -10.36 -2.79 9.35
CA CYS A 63 -11.62 -2.06 9.22
C CYS A 63 -12.17 -2.10 7.79
N LEU A 64 -11.29 -2.00 6.77
CA LEU A 64 -11.69 -2.00 5.36
C LEU A 64 -12.03 -3.38 4.80
N THR A 65 -11.43 -4.45 5.34
CA THR A 65 -11.64 -5.83 4.88
C THR A 65 -13.13 -6.21 4.72
N PRO A 66 -14.02 -5.97 5.70
CA PRO A 66 -15.45 -6.26 5.52
C PRO A 66 -16.11 -5.43 4.40
N PHE A 67 -15.74 -4.16 4.23
CA PHE A 67 -16.27 -3.31 3.16
C PHE A 67 -15.82 -3.79 1.78
N TYR A 68 -14.57 -4.22 1.66
CA TYR A 68 -14.05 -4.84 0.44
C TYR A 68 -14.83 -6.10 0.08
N LYS A 69 -15.10 -6.98 1.05
CA LYS A 69 -15.91 -8.18 0.85
C LYS A 69 -17.36 -7.86 0.48
N GLN A 70 -17.89 -6.73 0.95
CA GLN A 70 -19.22 -6.23 0.58
C GLN A 70 -19.29 -5.59 -0.81
N GLY A 71 -18.17 -5.49 -1.55
CA GLY A 71 -18.14 -4.86 -2.87
C GLY A 71 -18.14 -3.32 -2.83
N LYS A 72 -17.75 -2.73 -1.69
CA LYS A 72 -17.66 -1.26 -1.52
C LYS A 72 -16.50 -0.63 -2.28
N PHE A 73 -15.60 -1.41 -2.87
CA PHE A 73 -14.50 -0.94 -3.71
C PHE A 73 -14.61 -1.58 -5.10
N ALA A 74 -14.52 -0.76 -6.15
CA ALA A 74 -14.56 -1.27 -7.52
C ALA A 74 -13.31 -2.09 -7.89
N SER A 75 -12.16 -1.85 -7.24
CA SER A 75 -10.93 -2.60 -7.50
C SER A 75 -10.08 -2.81 -6.24
N LYS A 76 -9.16 -3.78 -6.33
CA LYS A 76 -8.14 -4.01 -5.28
C LYS A 76 -7.18 -2.83 -5.13
N GLU A 77 -6.93 -2.11 -6.21
CA GLU A 77 -6.07 -0.93 -6.19
C GLU A 77 -6.73 0.18 -5.38
N LEU A 78 -8.06 0.33 -5.49
CA LEU A 78 -8.77 1.33 -4.70
C LEU A 78 -8.72 1.02 -3.20
N PHE A 79 -8.89 -0.25 -2.82
CA PHE A 79 -8.72 -0.69 -1.43
C PHE A 79 -7.34 -0.33 -0.88
N LYS A 80 -6.28 -0.60 -1.64
CA LYS A 80 -4.89 -0.30 -1.24
C LYS A 80 -4.64 1.21 -1.17
N GLY A 81 -5.12 1.96 -2.15
CA GLY A 81 -4.99 3.42 -2.21
C GLY A 81 -5.68 4.09 -1.03
N PHE A 82 -6.91 3.67 -0.74
CA PHE A 82 -7.68 4.17 0.39
C PHE A 82 -7.06 3.77 1.73
N ALA A 83 -6.57 2.53 1.87
CA ALA A 83 -5.87 2.10 3.07
C ALA A 83 -4.61 2.93 3.33
N ARG A 84 -3.84 3.22 2.28
CA ARG A 84 -2.66 4.10 2.35
C ARG A 84 -3.05 5.51 2.78
N HIS A 85 -4.10 6.07 2.19
CA HIS A 85 -4.58 7.42 2.49
C HIS A 85 -5.06 7.54 3.94
N LEU A 86 -5.92 6.63 4.40
CA LEU A 86 -6.37 6.58 5.80
C LEU A 86 -5.21 6.42 6.78
N SER A 87 -4.24 5.56 6.48
CA SER A 87 -3.05 5.41 7.33
C SER A 87 -2.29 6.73 7.49
N HIS A 88 -2.26 7.56 6.44
CA HIS A 88 -1.64 8.87 6.48
C HIS A 88 -2.49 9.90 7.22
N LEU A 89 -3.82 9.95 7.02
CA LEU A 89 -4.70 10.82 7.80
C LEU A 89 -4.59 10.51 9.29
N LEU A 90 -4.67 9.24 9.66
CA LEU A 90 -4.64 8.81 11.05
C LEU A 90 -3.28 9.11 11.72
N THR A 91 -2.20 9.16 10.95
CA THR A 91 -0.90 9.55 11.52
C THR A 91 -0.70 11.06 11.63
N GLN A 92 -1.50 11.87 10.94
CA GLN A 92 -1.44 13.33 10.97
C GLN A 92 -2.46 13.96 11.93
N GLU A 93 -3.70 13.47 11.90
CA GLU A 93 -4.85 14.10 12.55
C GLU A 93 -5.25 13.44 13.88
N ILE A 94 -4.69 12.28 14.23
CA ILE A 94 -5.02 11.64 15.52
C ILE A 94 -4.44 12.48 16.66
N SER A 95 -5.36 13.08 17.41
CA SER A 95 -5.05 13.72 18.68
C SER A 95 -4.41 12.72 19.65
N PRO A 96 -3.40 13.14 20.44
CA PRO A 96 -2.79 12.28 21.46
C PRO A 96 -3.85 11.90 22.51
N GLY A 97 -4.43 10.69 22.35
CA GLY A 97 -5.54 10.19 23.17
C GLY A 97 -6.70 9.59 22.37
N GLY A 98 -6.78 9.85 21.06
CA GLY A 98 -7.78 9.26 20.17
C GLY A 98 -7.48 7.81 19.80
N SER A 99 -8.53 6.99 19.65
CA SER A 99 -8.40 5.61 19.16
C SER A 99 -8.33 5.57 17.63
N VAL A 100 -7.20 5.10 17.11
CA VAL A 100 -6.99 4.87 15.66
C VAL A 100 -8.10 4.05 15.03
N THR A 101 -8.61 3.07 15.78
CA THR A 101 -9.66 2.17 15.30
C THR A 101 -10.99 2.91 15.15
N GLU A 102 -11.33 3.74 16.13
CA GLU A 102 -12.57 4.51 16.10
C GLU A 102 -12.54 5.54 14.98
N GLU A 103 -11.43 6.27 14.85
CA GLU A 103 -11.27 7.30 13.82
C GLU A 103 -11.27 6.68 12.42
N ALA A 104 -10.55 5.56 12.22
CA ALA A 104 -10.59 4.82 10.96
C ALA A 104 -12.02 4.38 10.61
N GLN A 105 -12.75 3.80 11.57
CA GLN A 105 -14.13 3.37 11.34
C GLN A 105 -15.08 4.54 11.09
N ASN A 106 -14.86 5.67 11.76
CA ASN A 106 -15.65 6.88 11.55
C ASN A 106 -15.46 7.42 10.13
N LEU A 107 -14.22 7.61 9.69
CA LEU A 107 -13.88 8.05 8.33
C LEU A 107 -14.43 7.12 7.26
N ILE A 108 -14.27 5.80 7.43
CA ILE A 108 -14.81 4.80 6.49
C ILE A 108 -16.34 4.89 6.43
N ARG A 109 -17.02 4.95 7.58
CA ARG A 109 -18.48 5.04 7.64
C ARG A 109 -18.99 6.34 7.02
N GLN A 110 -18.35 7.47 7.31
CA GLN A 110 -18.71 8.78 6.75
C GLN A 110 -18.50 8.81 5.24
N PHE A 111 -17.40 8.25 4.74
CA PHE A 111 -17.13 8.17 3.32
C PHE A 111 -18.15 7.32 2.55
N PHE A 112 -18.61 6.22 3.16
CA PHE A 112 -19.67 5.37 2.59
C PHE A 112 -21.08 5.81 2.99
N HIS A 113 -21.22 6.93 3.71
CA HIS A 113 -22.53 7.47 4.07
C HIS A 113 -23.16 8.08 2.83
N GLY A 114 -24.19 7.43 2.28
CA GLY A 114 -24.82 7.84 1.01
C GLY A 114 -24.07 7.43 -0.26
N ARG A 115 -22.86 6.89 -0.16
CA ARG A 115 -22.09 6.36 -1.30
C ARG A 115 -22.19 4.84 -1.37
N THR A 116 -22.61 4.33 -2.53
CA THR A 116 -22.78 2.89 -2.77
C THR A 116 -21.44 2.15 -2.77
N ARG A 117 -20.44 2.66 -3.51
CA ARG A 117 -19.06 2.14 -3.56
C ARG A 117 -18.07 3.24 -3.93
N CYS A 118 -16.78 2.98 -3.75
CA CYS A 118 -15.70 3.79 -4.30
C CYS A 118 -15.28 3.29 -5.68
N GLU A 119 -15.17 4.22 -6.63
CA GLU A 119 -14.90 3.94 -8.04
C GLU A 119 -13.59 4.54 -8.53
N SER A 120 -13.08 5.58 -7.88
CA SER A 120 -11.86 6.28 -8.30
C SER A 120 -11.14 6.90 -7.11
N ASP A 121 -9.84 7.18 -7.25
CA ASP A 121 -9.09 7.80 -6.15
C ASP A 121 -9.58 9.22 -5.82
N ALA A 122 -10.10 9.93 -6.82
CA ALA A 122 -10.75 11.23 -6.66
C ALA A 122 -11.86 11.22 -5.59
N ASP A 123 -12.52 10.08 -5.34
CA ASP A 123 -13.60 9.97 -4.37
C ASP A 123 -13.16 10.32 -2.94
N TRP A 124 -11.90 10.02 -2.59
CA TRP A 124 -11.35 10.22 -1.25
C TRP A 124 -10.30 11.32 -1.18
N GLN A 125 -9.91 11.97 -2.29
CA GLN A 125 -8.98 13.11 -2.24
C GLN A 125 -9.54 14.28 -1.42
N GLY A 126 -10.88 14.39 -1.30
CA GLY A 126 -11.54 15.42 -0.48
C GLY A 126 -11.77 15.03 0.98
N LEU A 127 -11.34 13.84 1.42
CA LEU A 127 -11.45 13.43 2.83
C LEU A 127 -10.38 14.05 3.71
N SER A 128 -9.23 14.45 3.14
CA SER A 128 -8.25 15.25 3.85
C SER A 128 -8.85 16.62 4.15
N GLY A 129 -8.96 16.97 5.43
CA GLY A 129 -9.20 18.35 5.85
C GLY A 129 -8.18 19.31 5.21
N PRO A 130 -8.48 20.62 5.15
CA PRO A 130 -7.68 21.59 4.41
C PRO A 130 -6.21 21.48 4.81
N GLN A 131 -5.40 21.00 3.86
CA GLN A 131 -3.96 20.88 3.97
C GLN A 131 -3.37 22.26 4.28
N GLN A 132 -2.89 22.45 5.52
CA GLN A 132 -2.13 23.65 5.91
C GLN A 132 -0.68 23.53 5.45
#